data_AF-A0A942LN09-F1
#
_entry.id   AF-A0A942LN09-F1
#
_cell.length_a   1.000
_cell.length_b   1.000
_cell.length_c   1.000
_cell.angle_alpha   90.00
_cell.angle_beta   90.00
_cell.angle_gamma   90.00
#
_symmetry.space_group_name_H-M   'P 1'
#
loop_
_entity.id
_entity.type
_entity.pdbx_description
1 polymer ?
#
loop_
_entity_poly.entity_id
_entity_poly.type
_entity_poly.pdbx_seq_one_letter_code
_entity_poly.pdbx_strand_id
1 'polypeptide(L)'
;MEKYVVNPVLVRMQESEKGSIYQSIVAMGMRARQINDFIKFELNERMADIVPTQDESEGINFDQLHISREFDKFPKPTFIAMKEIFERKITYEIPEPEELKHNR
;
A
#
# COMPACT_ATOMS: atom_id res chain seq x y z
N MET A 1 14.75 -7.12 16.24
CA MET A 1 13.30 -7.02 15.92
C MET A 1 12.98 -5.85 14.98
N GLU A 2 13.95 -5.32 14.22
CA GLU A 2 13.81 -4.08 13.42
C GLU A 2 13.31 -4.26 11.98
N LYS A 3 12.96 -5.48 11.56
CA LYS A 3 12.64 -5.75 10.15
C LYS A 3 11.20 -5.41 9.75
N TYR A 4 10.34 -5.07 10.71
CA TYR A 4 8.90 -4.91 10.47
C TYR A 4 8.36 -3.69 11.21
N VAL A 5 7.69 -2.81 10.46
CA VAL A 5 7.04 -1.60 11.00
C VAL A 5 5.94 -1.97 12.01
N VAL A 6 5.29 -3.13 11.83
CA VAL A 6 4.30 -3.71 12.76
C VAL A 6 4.46 -5.23 12.79
N ASN A 7 4.29 -5.83 13.97
CA ASN A 7 4.35 -7.29 14.14
C ASN A 7 3.09 -7.96 13.55
N PRO A 8 3.22 -8.82 12.51
CA PRO A 8 2.07 -9.46 11.87
C PRO A 8 1.26 -10.39 12.79
N VAL A 9 1.86 -10.93 13.86
CA VAL A 9 1.16 -11.78 14.85
C VAL A 9 0.14 -10.96 15.62
N LEU A 10 0.52 -9.74 16.03
CA LEU A 10 -0.36 -8.86 16.82
C LEU A 10 -1.56 -8.41 16.00
N VAL A 11 -1.35 -8.06 14.72
CA VAL A 11 -2.43 -7.70 13.81
C VAL A 11 -3.40 -8.88 13.64
N ARG A 12 -2.89 -10.09 13.43
CA ARG A 12 -3.74 -11.28 13.33
C ARG A 12 -4.55 -11.52 14.60
N MET A 13 -3.96 -11.36 15.78
CA MET A 13 -4.66 -11.55 17.06
C MET A 13 -5.84 -10.58 17.21
N GLN A 14 -5.62 -9.27 16.97
CA GLN A 14 -6.68 -8.27 17.05
C GLN A 14 -7.81 -8.50 16.03
N GLU A 15 -7.45 -8.89 14.81
CA GLU A 15 -8.45 -9.15 13.77
C GLU A 15 -9.22 -10.47 14.01
N SER A 16 -8.60 -11.44 14.70
CA SER A 16 -9.27 -12.67 15.15
C SER A 16 -10.36 -12.36 16.17
N GLU A 17 -10.14 -11.40 17.08
CA GLU A 17 -11.12 -10.97 18.07
C GLU A 17 -12.38 -10.34 17.45
N LYS A 18 -12.29 -9.81 16.22
CA LYS A 18 -13.40 -9.16 15.50
C LYS A 18 -14.26 -10.12 14.68
N GLY A 19 -13.91 -11.40 14.61
CA GLY A 19 -14.72 -12.45 13.98
C GLY A 19 -13.95 -13.26 12.93
N SER A 20 -13.62 -12.66 11.78
CA SER A 20 -13.01 -13.40 10.65
C SER A 20 -11.66 -12.83 10.21
N ILE A 21 -10.62 -13.63 10.44
CA ILE A 21 -9.25 -13.36 9.99
C ILE A 21 -9.18 -13.26 8.47
N TYR A 22 -9.97 -14.06 7.74
CA TYR A 22 -9.94 -14.06 6.28
C TYR A 22 -10.42 -12.74 5.68
N GLN A 23 -11.49 -12.17 6.23
CA GLN A 23 -12.00 -10.87 5.81
C GLN A 23 -10.94 -9.78 6.01
N SER A 24 -10.26 -9.84 7.15
CA SER A 24 -9.20 -8.91 7.51
C SER A 24 -7.98 -9.03 6.59
N ILE A 25 -7.62 -10.26 6.18
CA ILE A 25 -6.58 -10.51 5.18
C ILE A 25 -6.97 -9.92 3.82
N VAL A 26 -8.22 -10.12 3.39
CA VAL A 26 -8.72 -9.58 2.11
C VAL A 26 -8.71 -8.05 2.13
N ALA A 27 -9.22 -7.42 3.19
CA ALA A 27 -9.21 -5.97 3.36
C ALA A 27 -7.79 -5.40 3.34
N MET A 28 -6.85 -6.05 4.05
CA MET A 28 -5.43 -5.69 4.05
C MET A 28 -4.81 -5.81 2.65
N GLY A 29 -5.13 -6.85 1.89
CA GLY A 29 -4.65 -7.04 0.53
C GLY A 29 -5.18 -5.95 -0.42
N MET A 30 -6.48 -5.61 -0.31
CA MET A 30 -7.08 -4.52 -1.07
C MET A 30 -6.41 -3.18 -0.74
N ARG A 31 -6.20 -2.89 0.55
CA ARG A 31 -5.55 -1.65 0.96
C ARG A 31 -4.09 -1.57 0.50
N ALA A 32 -3.35 -2.66 0.59
CA ALA A 32 -1.98 -2.73 0.09
C ALA A 32 -1.90 -2.44 -1.42
N ARG A 33 -2.89 -2.87 -2.20
CA ARG A 33 -2.98 -2.54 -3.64
C ARG A 33 -3.21 -1.04 -3.86
N GLN A 34 -4.14 -0.42 -3.13
CA GLN A 34 -4.37 1.03 -3.21
C GLN A 34 -3.09 1.84 -2.90
N ILE A 35 -2.37 1.44 -1.85
CA ILE A 35 -1.10 2.07 -1.47
C ILE A 35 -0.05 1.89 -2.56
N ASN A 36 0.07 0.69 -3.13
CA ASN A 36 0.97 0.43 -4.24
C ASN A 36 0.67 1.31 -5.45
N ASP A 37 -0.60 1.46 -5.82
CA ASP A 37 -1.01 2.23 -6.98
C ASP A 37 -0.76 3.73 -6.76
N PHE A 38 -1.01 4.21 -5.53
CA PHE A 38 -0.64 5.57 -5.12
C PHE A 38 0.88 5.83 -5.21
N ILE A 39 1.71 4.91 -4.69
CA ILE A 39 3.17 5.05 -4.75
C ILE A 39 3.65 5.07 -6.21
N LYS A 40 3.09 4.23 -7.09
CA LYS A 40 3.42 4.23 -8.51
C LYS A 40 3.00 5.53 -9.21
N PHE A 41 1.83 6.06 -8.86
CA PHE A 41 1.34 7.33 -9.37
C PHE A 41 2.30 8.46 -8.99
N GLU A 42 2.61 8.61 -7.69
CA GLU A 42 3.56 9.62 -7.19
C GLU A 42 4.94 9.51 -7.84
N LEU A 43 5.45 8.29 -8.03
CA LEU A 43 6.72 8.06 -8.71
C LEU A 43 6.65 8.58 -10.16
N ASN A 44 5.61 8.23 -10.90
CA ASN A 44 5.46 8.64 -12.29
C ASN A 44 5.31 10.16 -12.44
N GLU A 45 4.54 10.80 -11.56
CA GLU A 45 4.37 12.26 -11.55
C GLU A 45 5.73 12.96 -11.35
N ARG A 46 6.50 12.53 -10.33
CA ARG A 46 7.82 13.12 -10.08
C ARG A 46 8.82 12.85 -11.20
N MET A 47 8.69 11.73 -11.90
CA MET A 47 9.53 11.42 -13.06
C MET A 47 9.14 12.27 -14.28
N ALA A 48 7.87 12.63 -14.43
CA ALA A 48 7.38 13.46 -15.54
C ALA A 48 7.83 14.92 -15.42
N ASP A 49 8.06 15.42 -14.21
CA ASP A 49 8.58 16.76 -13.94
C ASP A 49 10.05 16.94 -14.35
N ILE A 50 10.79 15.86 -14.59
CA ILE A 50 12.16 15.92 -15.09
C ILE A 50 12.12 16.26 -16.58
N VAL A 51 12.37 17.53 -16.90
CA VAL A 51 12.57 17.98 -18.29
C VAL A 51 13.86 17.35 -18.81
N PRO A 52 13.83 16.59 -19.93
CA PRO A 52 15.05 16.06 -20.51
C PRO A 52 15.88 17.20 -21.10
N THR A 53 17.00 17.53 -20.43
CA THR A 53 17.99 18.45 -20.99
C THR A 53 18.72 17.75 -22.14
N GLN A 54 18.90 18.41 -23.29
CA GLN A 54 19.49 17.78 -24.49
C GLN A 54 20.86 17.12 -24.20
N ASP A 55 21.66 17.69 -23.30
CA ASP A 55 22.97 17.15 -22.90
C ASP A 55 22.90 15.93 -21.95
N GLU A 56 21.79 15.75 -21.23
CA GLU A 56 21.60 14.64 -20.28
C GLU A 56 21.00 13.39 -20.92
N SER A 57 20.39 13.53 -22.10
CA SER A 57 19.76 12.42 -22.81
C SER A 57 20.73 11.31 -23.27
N GLU A 58 22.04 11.59 -23.32
CA GLU A 58 23.10 10.61 -23.58
C GLU A 58 23.83 10.12 -22.31
N GLY A 59 23.51 10.68 -21.12
CA GLY A 59 24.18 10.40 -19.84
C GLY A 59 23.29 9.79 -18.77
N ILE A 60 23.87 9.46 -17.60
CA ILE A 60 23.10 9.02 -16.43
C ILE A 60 22.37 10.24 -15.85
N ASN A 61 21.04 10.22 -15.84
CA ASN A 61 20.25 11.27 -15.20
C ASN A 61 20.27 11.09 -13.67
N PHE A 62 20.98 11.99 -12.98
CA PHE A 62 21.15 11.91 -11.52
C PHE A 62 19.86 12.20 -10.75
N ASP A 63 18.98 13.05 -11.28
CA ASP A 63 17.69 13.38 -10.65
C ASP A 63 16.74 12.18 -10.70
N GLN A 64 16.71 11.47 -11.82
CA GLN A 64 15.97 10.22 -11.95
C GLN A 64 16.46 9.15 -10.96
N LEU A 65 17.78 9.03 -10.81
CA LEU A 65 18.40 8.10 -9.86
C LEU A 65 18.11 8.49 -8.41
N HIS A 66 18.09 9.79 -8.11
CA HIS A 66 17.77 10.29 -6.78
C HIS A 66 16.33 9.97 -6.41
N ILE A 67 15.37 10.28 -7.29
CA ILE A 67 13.94 9.97 -7.08
C ILE A 67 13.78 8.46 -6.88
N SER A 68 14.34 7.62 -7.75
CA SER A 68 14.26 6.17 -7.61
C SER A 68 14.73 5.68 -6.23
N ARG A 69 15.85 6.22 -5.73
CA ARG A 69 16.39 5.89 -4.40
C ARG A 69 15.53 6.36 -3.24
N GLU A 70 14.75 7.43 -3.39
CA GLU A 70 13.78 7.83 -2.37
C GLU A 70 12.67 6.80 -2.25
N PHE A 71 12.12 6.35 -3.37
CA PHE A 71 11.04 5.36 -3.42
C PHE A 71 11.50 3.96 -2.98
N ASP A 72 12.77 3.60 -3.19
CA ASP A 72 13.34 2.34 -2.69
C ASP A 72 13.34 2.23 -1.15
N LYS A 73 13.33 3.36 -0.44
CA LYS A 73 13.27 3.39 1.03
C LYS A 73 11.86 3.15 1.57
N PHE A 74 10.83 3.20 0.72
CA PHE A 74 9.46 3.02 1.18
C PHE A 74 9.25 1.58 1.66
N PRO A 75 8.59 1.40 2.83
CA PRO A 75 8.23 0.06 3.28
C PRO A 75 7.23 -0.58 2.32
N LYS A 76 7.24 -1.92 2.25
CA LYS A 76 6.31 -2.65 1.36
C LYS A 76 4.87 -2.22 1.66
N PRO A 77 4.02 -2.02 0.63
CA PRO A 77 2.64 -1.58 0.80
C PRO A 77 1.82 -2.42 1.79
N THR A 78 2.11 -3.73 1.88
CA THR A 78 1.50 -4.62 2.86
C THR A 78 1.80 -4.26 4.31
N PHE A 79 3.01 -3.78 4.63
CA PHE A 79 3.36 -3.33 5.99
C PHE A 79 2.69 -2.01 6.34
N ILE A 80 2.55 -1.12 5.36
CA ILE A 80 1.82 0.14 5.53
C ILE A 80 0.34 -0.17 5.81
N ALA A 81 -0.28 -1.03 5.01
CA ALA A 81 -1.66 -1.47 5.22
C ALA A 81 -1.86 -2.13 6.59
N MET A 82 -0.95 -3.03 7.01
CA MET A 82 -0.97 -3.64 8.35
C MET A 82 -0.95 -2.58 9.46
N LYS A 83 -0.11 -1.55 9.32
CA LYS A 83 -0.02 -0.45 10.28
C LYS A 83 -1.31 0.35 10.34
N GLU A 84 -1.89 0.72 9.20
CA GLU A 84 -3.14 1.50 9.16
C GLU A 84 -4.31 0.74 9.78
N ILE A 85 -4.42 -0.58 9.55
CA ILE A 85 -5.42 -1.43 10.21
C ILE A 85 -5.18 -1.48 11.72
N PHE A 86 -3.93 -1.73 12.14
CA PHE A 86 -3.57 -1.79 13.56
C PHE A 86 -3.87 -0.48 14.30
N GLU A 87 -3.61 0.66 13.65
CA GLU A 87 -3.90 2.00 14.17
C GLU A 87 -5.39 2.40 14.03
N ARG A 88 -6.25 1.53 13.51
CA ARG A 88 -7.69 1.77 13.27
C ARG A 88 -7.97 3.00 12.41
N LYS A 89 -7.09 3.30 11.46
CA LYS A 89 -7.22 4.44 10.53
C LYS A 89 -8.14 4.16 9.34
N ILE A 90 -8.53 2.92 9.16
CA ILE A 90 -9.32 2.47 8.02
C ILE A 90 -10.46 1.56 8.48
N THR A 91 -11.61 1.78 7.86
CA THR A 91 -12.80 0.93 7.96
C THR A 91 -13.03 0.28 6.60
N TYR A 92 -13.50 -0.95 6.58
CA TYR A 92 -13.89 -1.65 5.37
C TYR A 92 -15.30 -2.19 5.54
N GLU A 93 -16.05 -2.16 4.45
CA GLU A 93 -17.41 -2.70 4.39
C GLU A 93 -17.41 -3.98 3.56
N ILE A 94 -18.20 -4.94 4.00
CA ILE A 94 -18.37 -6.20 3.30
C ILE A 94 -19.67 -6.09 2.53
N PRO A 95 -19.66 -6.21 1.19
CA PRO A 95 -20.88 -6.20 0.41
C PRO A 95 -21.76 -7.39 0.82
N GLU A 96 -23.05 -7.16 1.02
CA GLU A 96 -23.98 -8.26 1.32
C GLU A 96 -24.01 -9.26 0.15
N PRO A 97 -24.00 -10.58 0.44
CA PRO A 97 -24.11 -11.62 -0.57
C PRO A 97 -25.31 -11.36 -1.48
N GLU A 98 -25.12 -11.44 -2.80
CA GLU A 98 -26.20 -11.15 -3.76
C GLU A 98 -27.43 -12.07 -3.59
N GLU A 99 -27.25 -13.28 -3.06
CA GLU A 99 -28.35 -14.21 -2.77
C GLU A 99 -29.34 -13.68 -1.72
N LEU A 100 -28.94 -12.76 -0.84
CA LEU A 100 -29.82 -12.15 0.16
C LEU A 100 -30.60 -10.93 -0.38
N LYS A 101 -30.16 -10.35 -1.51
CA LYS A 101 -30.79 -9.17 -2.11
C LYS A 101 -32.08 -9.50 -2.86
N HIS A 102 -32.27 -10.75 -3.29
CA HIS A 102 -33.46 -11.16 -4.04
C HIS A 102 -34.66 -11.54 -3.15
N ASN A 103 -34.48 -11.57 -1.82
CA ASN A 103 -35.52 -11.94 -0.85
C ASN A 103 -36.05 -10.74 -0.02
N ARG A 104 -35.86 -9.50 -0.48
CA ARG A 104 -36.40 -8.29 0.17
C ARG A 104 -37.31 -7.50 -0.76
#